data_AF-A0AAV6YD14-F1
#
_entry.id   AF-A0AAV6YD14-F1
#
_cell.length_a   1.000
_cell.length_b   1.000
_cell.length_c   1.000
_cell.angle_alpha   90.00
_cell.angle_beta   90.00
_cell.angle_gamma   90.00
#
_symmetry.space_group_name_H-M   'P 1'
#
loop_
_entity.id
_entity.type
_entity.pdbx_description
1 polymer ?
#
loop_
_entity_poly.entity_id
_entity_poly.type
_entity_poly.pdbx_seq_one_letter_code
_entity_poly.pdbx_strand_id
1 'polypeptide(L)'
;DAGQKHFGPVSCGTCGMIYSAASMEDEAQHVQYHQRLLESIRYVGWKKERVVAEFWDGKILMICPDDPKYALRKAEEVRELVDTELGFQQTNLNSPDRTRTYLYVTNDRKIAGCLIAEPIKQVGGRTYPLYAIT
;
A
#
# COMPACT_ATOMS: atom_id res chain seq x y z
N ASP A 1 44.55 3.72 -10.55
CA ASP A 1 43.75 4.25 -9.43
C ASP A 1 42.28 4.11 -9.77
N ALA A 2 41.68 2.97 -9.44
CA ALA A 2 40.28 2.66 -9.74
C ALA A 2 39.50 2.69 -8.43
N GLY A 3 39.29 3.90 -7.91
CA GLY A 3 38.50 4.14 -6.70
C GLY A 3 37.02 3.90 -6.96
N GLN A 4 36.56 2.66 -6.80
CA GLN A 4 35.13 2.39 -6.57
C GLN A 4 34.76 3.03 -5.21
N LYS A 5 33.91 4.07 -5.24
CA LYS A 5 33.64 4.93 -4.08
C LYS A 5 32.49 4.46 -3.18
N HIS A 6 31.83 3.34 -3.48
CA HIS A 6 30.72 2.84 -2.67
C HIS A 6 30.94 1.36 -2.32
N PHE A 7 31.48 1.13 -1.13
CA PHE A 7 31.61 -0.21 -0.54
C PHE A 7 30.38 -0.48 0.33
N GLY A 8 29.63 -1.53 0.01
CA GLY A 8 28.52 -2.03 0.81
C GLY A 8 27.12 -1.63 0.33
N PRO A 9 26.08 -2.27 0.90
CA PRO A 9 24.70 -2.00 0.54
C PRO A 9 24.28 -0.57 0.95
N VAL A 10 23.49 0.08 0.10
CA VAL A 10 22.90 1.41 0.35
C VAL A 10 21.38 1.27 0.46
N SER A 11 20.72 2.22 1.13
CA SER A 11 19.26 2.32 1.19
C SER A 11 18.78 3.53 0.41
N CYS A 12 17.75 3.35 -0.41
CA CYS A 12 17.12 4.46 -1.12
C CYS A 12 16.29 5.31 -0.16
N GLY A 13 16.59 6.61 -0.06
CA GLY A 13 15.87 7.54 0.83
C GLY A 13 14.39 7.77 0.47
N THR A 14 13.94 7.31 -0.70
CA THR A 14 12.55 7.48 -1.17
C THR A 14 11.76 6.18 -1.10
N CYS A 15 12.31 5.07 -1.60
CA CYS A 15 11.60 3.79 -1.64
C CYS A 15 12.01 2.81 -0.52
N GLY A 16 13.03 3.16 0.28
CA GLY A 16 13.51 2.33 1.39
C GLY A 16 14.33 1.10 0.98
N MET A 17 14.25 0.67 -0.28
CA MET A 17 14.93 -0.53 -0.78
C MET A 17 16.44 -0.48 -0.51
N ILE A 18 16.97 -1.59 0.02
CA ILE A 18 18.40 -1.82 0.24
C ILE A 18 18.96 -2.55 -0.97
N TYR A 19 20.03 -2.04 -1.58
CA TYR A 19 20.63 -2.61 -2.78
C TYR A 19 22.13 -2.30 -2.87
N SER A 20 22.88 -3.04 -3.69
CA SER A 20 24.30 -2.76 -3.95
C SER A 20 24.48 -1.79 -5.12
N ALA A 21 24.88 -0.54 -4.84
CA ALA A 21 25.16 0.46 -5.89
C ALA A 21 26.40 0.13 -6.75
N ALA A 22 27.18 -0.88 -6.37
CA ALA A 22 28.31 -1.38 -7.17
C ALA A 22 27.90 -2.51 -8.14
N SER A 23 26.66 -3.01 -8.04
CA SER A 23 26.11 -4.08 -8.87
C SER A 23 25.09 -3.49 -9.86
N MET A 24 25.35 -3.66 -11.16
CA MET A 24 24.43 -3.18 -12.21
C MET A 24 23.08 -3.90 -12.15
N GLU A 25 23.06 -5.17 -11.73
CA GLU A 25 21.83 -5.96 -11.60
C GLU A 25 20.96 -5.45 -10.45
N ASP A 26 21.55 -5.22 -9.28
CA ASP A 26 20.87 -4.60 -8.13
C ASP A 26 20.34 -3.20 -8.46
N GLU A 27 21.14 -2.39 -9.17
CA GLU A 27 20.73 -1.04 -9.56
C GLU A 27 19.54 -1.08 -10.53
N ALA A 28 19.56 -2.00 -11.52
CA ALA A 28 18.44 -2.20 -12.43
C ALA A 28 17.17 -2.65 -11.69
N GLN A 29 17.31 -3.58 -10.73
CA GLN A 29 16.18 -4.04 -9.90
C GLN A 29 15.63 -2.89 -9.04
N HIS A 30 16.51 -2.09 -8.43
CA HIS A 30 16.11 -0.90 -7.68
C HIS A 30 15.32 0.07 -8.55
N VAL A 31 15.75 0.39 -9.76
CA VAL A 31 15.04 1.33 -10.65
C VAL A 31 13.63 0.82 -10.98
N GLN A 32 13.49 -0.46 -11.32
CA GLN A 32 12.19 -1.07 -11.62
C GLN A 32 11.26 -1.06 -10.40
N TYR A 33 11.77 -1.49 -9.25
CA TYR A 33 11.03 -1.48 -8.00
C TYR A 33 10.60 -0.06 -7.60
N HIS A 34 11.53 0.90 -7.67
CA HIS A 34 11.31 2.29 -7.31
C HIS A 34 10.19 2.92 -8.13
N GLN A 35 10.19 2.72 -9.45
CA GLN A 35 9.13 3.21 -10.32
C GLN A 35 7.79 2.59 -9.96
N ARG A 36 7.73 1.25 -9.84
CA ARG A 36 6.50 0.53 -9.48
C ARG A 36 5.94 1.01 -8.14
N LEU A 37 6.78 1.11 -7.11
CA LEU A 37 6.36 1.57 -5.78
C LEU A 37 5.75 2.98 -5.86
N LEU A 38 6.46 3.92 -6.49
CA LEU A 38 6.02 5.31 -6.58
C LEU A 38 4.70 5.46 -7.35
N GLU A 39 4.52 4.70 -8.43
CA GLU A 39 3.25 4.67 -9.16
C GLU A 39 2.12 4.07 -8.32
N SER A 40 2.40 2.98 -7.60
CA SER A 40 1.42 2.29 -6.77
C SER A 40 0.96 3.07 -5.54
N ILE A 41 1.81 3.90 -4.94
CA ILE A 41 1.39 4.78 -3.84
C ILE A 41 0.87 6.14 -4.31
N ARG A 42 0.99 6.49 -5.59
CA ARG A 42 0.54 7.78 -6.10
C ARG A 42 -0.98 7.90 -6.05
N TYR A 43 -1.47 9.01 -5.47
CA TYR A 43 -2.88 9.37 -5.48
C TYR A 43 -3.12 10.58 -6.40
N VAL A 44 -4.04 10.45 -7.35
CA VAL A 44 -4.31 11.53 -8.34
C VAL A 44 -5.46 12.45 -7.94
N GLY A 45 -6.21 12.11 -6.89
CA GLY A 45 -7.46 12.78 -6.54
C GLY A 45 -8.64 12.18 -7.30
N TRP A 46 -9.78 12.00 -6.62
CA TRP A 46 -10.99 11.47 -7.24
C TRP A 46 -12.13 12.49 -7.21
N LYS A 47 -13.02 12.42 -8.22
CA LYS A 47 -14.19 13.31 -8.28
C LYS A 47 -15.14 13.12 -7.10
N LYS A 48 -15.27 11.87 -6.63
CA LYS A 48 -16.07 11.52 -5.46
C LYS A 48 -15.16 10.74 -4.51
N GLU A 49 -14.89 11.35 -3.37
CA GLU A 49 -14.11 10.76 -2.29
C GLU A 49 -15.03 10.52 -1.10
N ARG A 50 -14.86 9.38 -0.42
CA ARG A 50 -15.50 9.11 0.86
C ARG A 50 -14.46 9.30 1.97
N VAL A 51 -14.28 10.55 2.39
CA VAL A 51 -13.39 10.91 3.50
C VAL A 51 -14.07 10.54 4.81
N VAL A 52 -13.39 9.77 5.66
CA VAL A 52 -13.92 9.34 6.97
C VAL A 52 -13.17 9.97 8.15
N ALA A 53 -11.99 10.55 7.91
CA ALA A 53 -11.26 11.36 8.86
C ALA A 53 -10.31 12.31 8.13
N GLU A 54 -10.07 13.48 8.72
CA GLU A 54 -9.13 14.49 8.25
C GLU A 54 -8.14 14.83 9.36
N PHE A 55 -6.90 15.07 8.97
CA PHE A 55 -5.77 15.39 9.84
C PHE A 55 -5.01 16.58 9.26
N TRP A 56 -4.07 17.12 10.04
CA TRP A 56 -3.26 18.27 9.60
C TRP A 56 -2.30 17.89 8.46
N ASP A 57 -1.92 16.62 8.36
CA ASP A 57 -0.96 16.07 7.40
C ASP A 57 -1.60 15.17 6.30
N GLY A 58 -2.92 14.95 6.35
CA GLY A 58 -3.60 14.11 5.38
C GLY A 58 -5.05 13.77 5.73
N LYS A 59 -5.56 12.70 5.14
CA LYS A 59 -6.95 12.23 5.31
C LYS A 59 -7.07 10.72 5.12
N ILE A 60 -8.12 10.13 5.69
CA ILE A 60 -8.46 8.72 5.48
C ILE A 60 -9.65 8.64 4.52
N LEU A 61 -9.46 7.88 3.44
CA LEU A 61 -10.51 7.50 2.50
C LEU A 61 -11.01 6.10 2.82
N MET A 62 -12.31 5.88 2.78
CA MET A 62 -12.91 4.54 2.86
C MET A 62 -13.45 4.11 1.50
N ILE A 63 -13.06 2.92 1.06
CA ILE A 63 -13.48 2.27 -0.18
C ILE A 63 -14.36 1.08 0.17
N CYS A 64 -15.53 1.02 -0.43
CA CYS A 64 -16.51 -0.06 -0.31
C CYS A 64 -16.58 -0.87 -1.62
N PRO A 65 -17.06 -2.13 -1.59
CA PRO A 65 -17.11 -3.01 -2.77
C PRO A 65 -17.99 -2.48 -3.91
N ASP A 66 -18.96 -1.61 -3.60
CA ASP A 66 -19.88 -0.95 -4.53
C ASP A 66 -19.35 0.37 -5.12
N ASP A 67 -18.14 0.79 -4.76
CA ASP A 67 -17.54 2.02 -5.28
C ASP A 67 -17.11 1.91 -6.75
N PRO A 68 -16.87 3.06 -7.42
CA PRO A 68 -16.39 3.08 -8.80
C PRO A 68 -15.12 2.25 -9.00
N LYS A 69 -15.02 1.58 -10.16
CA LYS A 69 -13.90 0.69 -10.51
C LYS A 69 -12.50 1.29 -10.33
N TYR A 70 -12.34 2.60 -10.51
CA TYR A 70 -11.04 3.25 -10.30
C TYR A 70 -10.58 3.19 -8.83
N ALA A 71 -11.52 3.26 -7.87
CA ALA A 71 -11.21 3.20 -6.45
C ALA A 71 -10.87 1.77 -6.04
N LEU A 72 -11.67 0.81 -6.49
CA LEU A 72 -11.43 -0.61 -6.27
C LEU A 72 -10.06 -1.06 -6.83
N ARG A 73 -9.74 -0.65 -8.07
CA ARG A 73 -8.43 -0.94 -8.67
C ARG A 73 -7.28 -0.36 -7.87
N LYS A 74 -7.42 0.87 -7.35
CA LYS A 74 -6.36 1.47 -6.53
C LYS A 74 -6.18 0.72 -5.20
N ALA A 75 -7.27 0.30 -4.57
CA ALA A 75 -7.21 -0.52 -3.36
C ALA A 75 -6.50 -1.86 -3.61
N GLU A 76 -6.82 -2.53 -4.74
CA GLU A 76 -6.17 -3.77 -5.15
C GLU A 76 -4.69 -3.58 -5.43
N GLU A 77 -4.32 -2.55 -6.18
CA GLU A 77 -2.91 -2.22 -6.48
C GLU A 77 -2.09 -2.00 -5.20
N VAL A 78 -2.63 -1.25 -4.23
CA VAL A 78 -1.97 -1.03 -2.94
C VAL A 78 -1.88 -2.31 -2.12
N ARG A 79 -2.92 -3.16 -2.14
CA ARG A 79 -2.89 -4.46 -1.48
C ARG A 79 -1.81 -5.37 -2.06
N GLU A 80 -1.72 -5.48 -3.39
CA GLU A 80 -0.70 -6.30 -4.05
C GLU A 80 0.72 -5.83 -3.74
N LEU A 81 0.92 -4.51 -3.64
CA LEU A 81 2.18 -3.93 -3.21
C LEU A 81 2.52 -4.39 -1.77
N VAL A 82 1.59 -4.24 -0.82
CA VAL A 82 1.80 -4.65 0.58
C VAL A 82 2.05 -6.16 0.70
N ASP A 83 1.26 -6.99 0.01
CA ASP A 83 1.45 -8.44 -0.01
C ASP A 83 2.86 -8.81 -0.51
N THR A 84 3.34 -8.12 -1.56
CA THR A 84 4.69 -8.33 -2.11
C THR A 84 5.76 -7.96 -1.08
N GLU A 85 5.62 -6.83 -0.39
CA GLU A 85 6.58 -6.37 0.64
C GLU A 85 6.65 -7.30 1.85
N LEU A 86 5.51 -7.87 2.25
CA LEU A 86 5.43 -8.80 3.38
C LEU A 86 5.79 -10.24 2.99
N GLY A 87 5.99 -10.52 1.70
CA GLY A 87 6.26 -11.86 1.19
C GLY A 87 5.06 -12.80 1.25
N PHE A 88 3.84 -12.25 1.33
CA PHE A 88 2.62 -13.04 1.32
C PHE A 88 2.25 -13.48 -0.11
N GLN A 89 1.89 -14.76 -0.25
CA GLN A 89 1.18 -15.24 -1.44
C GLN A 89 -0.28 -14.83 -1.29
N GLN A 90 -0.77 -13.92 -2.14
CA GLN A 90 -2.14 -13.37 -2.19
C GLN A 90 -3.09 -13.99 -1.15
N THR A 91 -3.21 -13.35 0.02
CA THR A 91 -4.13 -13.84 1.04
C THR A 91 -5.57 -13.65 0.54
N ASN A 92 -6.28 -14.75 0.33
CA ASN A 92 -7.70 -14.67 -0.03
C ASN A 92 -8.49 -14.15 1.19
N LEU A 93 -9.10 -12.97 1.04
CA LEU A 93 -10.05 -12.44 2.01
C LEU A 93 -11.26 -13.38 2.09
N ASN A 94 -11.78 -13.65 3.29
CA ASN A 94 -12.88 -14.64 3.43
C ASN A 94 -14.20 -14.14 2.83
N SER A 95 -14.38 -12.82 2.73
CA SER A 95 -15.58 -12.18 2.17
C SER A 95 -15.23 -10.86 1.47
N PRO A 96 -14.68 -10.92 0.24
CA PRO A 96 -14.26 -9.74 -0.51
C PRO A 96 -15.40 -8.72 -0.72
N ASP A 97 -16.62 -9.21 -0.89
CA ASP A 97 -17.87 -8.46 -1.07
C ASP A 97 -18.32 -7.68 0.17
N ARG A 98 -17.69 -7.94 1.33
CA ARG A 98 -17.99 -7.26 2.60
C ARG A 98 -16.79 -6.51 3.16
N THR A 99 -15.68 -6.51 2.42
CA THR A 99 -14.44 -5.88 2.82
C THR A 99 -14.52 -4.38 2.63
N ARG A 100 -13.92 -3.63 3.57
CA ARG A 100 -13.70 -2.19 3.45
C ARG A 100 -12.21 -1.92 3.46
N THR A 101 -11.75 -1.10 2.52
CA THR A 101 -10.36 -0.66 2.48
C THR A 101 -10.28 0.79 2.92
N TYR A 102 -9.36 1.08 3.81
CA TYR A 102 -9.06 2.43 4.28
C TYR A 102 -7.67 2.81 3.80
N LEU A 103 -7.56 3.96 3.14
CA LEU A 103 -6.29 4.49 2.66
C LEU A 103 -6.00 5.81 3.35
N TYR A 104 -4.83 5.91 3.96
CA TYR A 104 -4.31 7.19 4.44
C TYR A 104 -3.60 7.91 3.30
N VAL A 105 -4.12 9.07 2.91
CA VAL A 105 -3.58 9.92 1.86
C VAL A 105 -3.00 11.17 2.47
N THR A 106 -1.71 11.38 2.26
CA THR A 106 -0.97 12.57 2.71
C THR A 106 -1.32 13.81 1.88
N ASN A 107 -0.98 14.99 2.40
CA ASN A 107 -1.14 16.26 1.68
C ASN A 107 -0.34 16.33 0.36
N ASP A 108 0.79 15.61 0.24
CA ASP A 108 1.56 15.47 -1.01
C ASP A 108 0.99 14.41 -1.97
N ARG A 109 -0.25 13.95 -1.71
CA ARG A 109 -1.03 13.02 -2.53
C ARG A 109 -0.35 11.66 -2.70
N LYS A 110 0.19 11.12 -1.61
CA LYS A 110 0.67 9.74 -1.55
C LYS A 110 -0.17 8.93 -0.60
N ILE A 111 -0.34 7.66 -0.92
CA ILE A 111 -0.94 6.67 -0.03
C ILE A 111 0.18 6.18 0.88
N ALA A 112 0.14 6.58 2.14
CA ALA A 112 1.16 6.24 3.13
C ALA A 112 0.68 5.18 4.14
N GLY A 113 -0.58 4.75 4.04
CA GLY A 113 -1.13 3.68 4.87
C GLY A 113 -2.31 3.00 4.19
N CYS A 114 -2.45 1.70 4.43
CA CYS A 114 -3.57 0.87 3.99
C CYS A 114 -4.04 0.04 5.16
N LEU A 115 -5.36 -0.08 5.32
CA LEU A 115 -5.98 -1.02 6.23
C LEU A 115 -7.13 -1.70 5.50
N ILE A 116 -7.11 -3.02 5.45
CA ILE A 116 -8.19 -3.82 4.88
C ILE A 116 -8.94 -4.45 6.03
N ALA A 117 -10.26 -4.40 5.97
CA ALA A 117 -11.13 -4.72 7.10
C ALA A 117 -12.30 -5.58 6.62
N GLU A 118 -12.38 -6.82 7.09
CA GLU A 118 -13.53 -7.70 6.86
C GLU A 118 -14.35 -7.91 8.14
N PRO A 119 -15.68 -8.05 8.05
CA PRO A 119 -16.51 -8.37 9.20
C PRO A 119 -16.33 -9.83 9.59
N ILE A 120 -15.82 -10.08 10.80
CA ILE A 120 -15.77 -11.44 11.34
C ILE A 120 -17.18 -12.02 11.56
N LYS A 121 -17.33 -13.32 11.27
CA LYS A 121 -18.46 -14.09 11.82
C LYS A 121 -18.14 -14.38 13.29
N GLN A 122 -19.05 -14.05 14.19
CA GLN A 122 -18.92 -14.44 15.58
C GLN A 122 -18.95 -15.96 15.73
N VAL A 123 -18.21 -16.45 16.72
CA VAL A 123 -18.60 -17.62 17.51
C VAL A 123 -19.15 -17.07 18.84
N GLY A 124 -20.48 -17.11 19.06
CA GLY A 124 -21.05 -16.93 20.41
C GLY A 124 -21.83 -15.65 20.82
N GLY A 125 -22.54 -14.96 19.92
CA GLY A 125 -23.69 -14.09 20.28
C GLY A 125 -23.50 -12.58 20.50
N ARG A 126 -22.31 -11.97 20.35
CA ARG A 126 -22.13 -10.49 20.36
C ARG A 126 -21.30 -9.96 19.18
N THR A 127 -21.88 -9.04 18.39
CA THR A 127 -21.27 -8.57 17.13
C THR A 127 -20.33 -7.45 17.46
N TYR A 128 -19.03 -7.73 17.47
CA TYR A 128 -18.02 -6.69 17.43
C TYR A 128 -17.43 -6.67 16.02
N PRO A 129 -17.32 -5.49 15.36
CA PRO A 129 -16.52 -5.36 14.16
C PRO A 129 -15.05 -5.49 14.58
N LEU A 130 -14.59 -6.73 14.81
CA LEU A 130 -13.17 -7.01 14.88
C LEU A 130 -12.69 -7.01 13.43
N TYR A 131 -11.90 -6.02 13.08
CA TYR A 131 -11.25 -5.92 11.79
C TYR A 131 -9.99 -6.78 11.84
N ALA A 132 -9.90 -7.82 11.01
CA ALA A 132 -8.61 -8.45 10.73
C ALA A 132 -7.77 -7.42 9.98
N ILE A 133 -6.66 -6.98 10.57
CA ILE A 133 -5.69 -6.08 9.94
C ILE A 133 -4.69 -6.99 9.24
N THR A 134 -4.64 -6.90 7.92
CA THR A 134 -3.51 -7.43 7.15
C THR A 134 -2.57 -6.31 6.76
#